data_AF-A0A1V2IS74-F1
#
_entry.id   AF-A0A1V2IS74-F1
#
_cell.length_a   1.000
_cell.length_b   1.000
_cell.length_c   1.000
_cell.angle_alpha   90.00
_cell.angle_beta   90.00
_cell.angle_gamma   90.00
#
_symmetry.space_group_name_H-M   'P 1'
#
loop_
_entity.id
_entity.type
_entity.pdbx_description
1 polymer ?
#
loop_
_entity_poly.entity_id
_entity_poly.type
_entity_poly.pdbx_seq_one_letter_code
_entity_poly.pdbx_strand_id
1 'polypeptide(L)' 'MPRTPASGSRPPSPRPLPPSVARVADRTRLSAELLAALLDVQERTRASLDDIELADALADRLLARHRDRLRLATSP' A
#
# COMPACT_ATOMS: atom_id res chain seq x y z
N MET A 1 -21.01 -35.18 -21.63
CA MET A 1 -20.80 -34.43 -20.36
C MET A 1 -20.39 -33.00 -20.70
N PRO A 2 -21.28 -32.00 -20.65
CA PRO A 2 -20.88 -30.61 -20.86
C PRO A 2 -20.34 -29.99 -19.55
N ARG A 3 -19.22 -29.26 -19.66
CA ARG A 3 -18.59 -28.53 -18.57
C ARG A 3 -19.36 -27.23 -18.29
N THR A 4 -19.70 -26.99 -17.02
CA THR A 4 -20.19 -25.71 -16.51
C THR A 4 -19.09 -24.65 -16.57
N PRO A 5 -19.35 -23.41 -17.04
CA PRO A 5 -18.40 -22.32 -16.87
C PRO A 5 -18.43 -21.86 -15.40
N ALA A 6 -17.24 -21.77 -14.80
CA ALA A 6 -17.05 -21.18 -13.49
C ALA A 6 -17.60 -19.75 -13.50
N SER A 7 -18.57 -19.51 -12.62
CA SER A 7 -19.11 -18.18 -12.34
C SER A 7 -17.95 -17.25 -11.99
N GLY A 8 -17.62 -16.35 -12.92
CA GLY A 8 -16.67 -15.27 -12.67
C GLY A 8 -17.14 -14.49 -11.45
N SER A 9 -16.41 -14.60 -10.36
CA SER A 9 -16.52 -13.75 -9.19
C SER A 9 -16.12 -12.34 -9.61
N ARG A 10 -17.08 -11.59 -10.15
CA ARG A 10 -16.97 -10.14 -10.30
C ARG A 10 -16.52 -9.59 -8.94
N PRO A 11 -15.39 -8.86 -8.85
CA PRO A 11 -15.02 -8.24 -7.58
C PRO A 11 -16.18 -7.37 -7.13
N PRO A 12 -16.59 -7.44 -5.85
CA PRO A 12 -17.70 -6.64 -5.37
C PRO A 12 -17.42 -5.19 -5.72
N SER A 13 -18.36 -4.55 -6.41
CA SER A 13 -18.27 -3.12 -6.74
C SER A 13 -17.80 -2.38 -5.49
N PRO A 14 -16.74 -1.55 -5.57
CA PRO A 14 -16.15 -0.96 -4.38
C PRO A 14 -17.19 -0.03 -3.77
N ARG A 15 -17.86 -0.52 -2.71
CA ARG A 15 -18.53 0.38 -1.79
C ARG A 15 -17.44 1.33 -1.31
N PRO A 16 -17.65 2.65 -1.33
CA PRO A 16 -16.63 3.58 -0.86
C PRO A 16 -16.26 3.16 0.56
N LEU A 17 -15.03 2.66 0.69
CA LEU A 17 -14.49 2.22 1.96
C LEU A 17 -14.54 3.44 2.89
N PRO A 18 -14.86 3.25 4.19
CA PRO A 18 -14.70 4.33 5.15
C PRO A 18 -13.32 4.96 4.98
N PRO A 19 -13.17 6.29 5.13
CA PRO A 19 -11.94 6.99 4.79
C PRO A 19 -10.72 6.43 5.56
N SER A 20 -10.91 5.88 6.76
CA SER A 20 -9.85 5.18 7.50
C SER A 20 -9.43 3.87 6.82
N VAL A 21 -10.38 3.08 6.29
CA VAL A 21 -10.11 1.80 5.59
C VAL A 21 -9.49 2.05 4.22
N ALA A 22 -9.92 3.08 3.49
CA ALA A 22 -9.29 3.49 2.24
C ALA A 22 -7.83 3.92 2.48
N ARG A 23 -7.57 4.74 3.50
CA ARG A 23 -6.21 5.14 3.89
C ARG A 23 -5.35 3.96 4.31
N VAL A 24 -5.90 2.98 5.03
CA VAL A 24 -5.17 1.77 5.44
C VAL A 24 -4.86 0.90 4.23
N ALA A 25 -5.80 0.69 3.31
CA ALA A 25 -5.58 -0.10 2.09
C ALA A 25 -4.58 0.56 1.12
N ASP A 26 -4.67 1.88 0.95
CA ASP A 26 -3.70 2.64 0.16
C ASP A 26 -2.32 2.63 0.82
N ARG A 27 -2.28 2.77 2.15
CA ARG A 27 -1.04 2.68 2.92
C ARG A 27 -0.40 1.31 2.81
N THR A 28 -1.14 0.22 3.00
CA THR A 28 -0.58 -1.15 2.89
C THR A 28 -0.10 -1.44 1.47
N ARG A 29 -0.78 -0.92 0.44
CA ARG A 29 -0.30 -0.98 -0.94
C ARG A 29 0.99 -0.18 -1.13
N LEU A 30 1.05 1.07 -0.66
CA LEU A 30 2.27 1.89 -0.70
C LEU A 30 3.43 1.22 0.05
N SER A 31 3.17 0.58 1.19
CA SER A 31 4.16 -0.18 1.95
C SER A 31 4.63 -1.43 1.19
N ALA A 32 3.74 -2.13 0.47
CA ALA A 32 4.12 -3.24 -0.40
C ALA A 32 4.98 -2.79 -1.59
N GLU A 33 4.64 -1.66 -2.22
CA GLU A 33 5.43 -1.07 -3.30
C GLU A 33 6.82 -0.61 -2.80
N LEU A 34 6.88 0.00 -1.61
CA LEU A 34 8.15 0.38 -0.98
C LEU A 34 9.00 -0.82 -0.58
N LEU A 35 8.39 -1.86 -0.01
CA LEU A 35 9.06 -3.11 0.33
C LEU A 35 9.63 -3.78 -0.92
N ALA A 36 8.84 -3.86 -2.01
CA ALA A 36 9.31 -4.39 -3.28
C ALA A 36 10.54 -3.61 -3.79
N ALA A 37 10.53 -2.28 -3.69
CA ALA A 37 11.70 -1.45 -4.05
C ALA A 37 12.90 -1.68 -3.11
N LEU A 38 12.69 -1.83 -1.81
CA LEU A 38 13.76 -2.13 -0.84
C LEU A 38 14.40 -3.50 -1.09
N LEU A 39 13.59 -4.49 -1.46
CA LEU A 39 14.07 -5.83 -1.79
C LEU A 39 14.82 -5.85 -3.11
N ASP A 40 14.34 -5.11 -4.11
CA ASP A 40 15.01 -4.95 -5.42
C ASP A 40 16.41 -4.32 -5.26
N VAL A 41 16.52 -3.22 -4.49
CA VAL A 41 17.81 -2.58 -4.17
C VAL A 41 18.75 -3.51 -3.41
N GLN A 42 18.22 -4.40 -2.57
CA GLN A 42 19.00 -5.37 -1.81
C GLN A 42 19.22 -6.70 -2.54
N GLU A 43 18.74 -6.83 -3.79
CA GLU A 43 18.76 -8.05 -4.60
C GLU A 43 18.14 -9.28 -3.90
N ARG A 44 17.15 -9.04 -3.02
CA ARG A 44 16.46 -10.08 -2.24
C ARG A 44 15.16 -10.47 -2.94
N THR A 45 14.90 -11.76 -3.06
CA THR A 45 13.67 -12.31 -3.67
C THR A 45 12.57 -12.67 -2.66
N ARG A 46 12.83 -12.54 -1.36
CA ARG A 46 11.86 -12.83 -0.29
C ARG A 46 11.86 -11.73 0.78
N ALA A 47 10.67 -11.41 1.26
CA ALA A 47 10.45 -10.49 2.37
C ALA A 47 10.42 -11.24 3.71
N SER A 48 11.08 -10.69 4.73
CA SER A 48 10.84 -11.04 6.13
C SER A 48 9.77 -10.11 6.76
N LEU A 49 9.28 -10.46 7.94
CA LEU A 49 8.38 -9.58 8.70
C LEU A 49 9.05 -8.25 9.04
N ASP A 50 10.32 -8.28 9.45
CA ASP A 50 11.10 -7.08 9.78
C ASP A 50 11.23 -6.14 8.57
N ASP A 51 11.38 -6.68 7.36
CA ASP A 51 11.42 -5.87 6.14
C ASP A 51 10.07 -5.16 5.90
N ILE A 52 8.94 -5.85 6.15
CA ILE A 52 7.59 -5.28 6.05
C ILE A 52 7.41 -4.16 7.08
N GLU A 53 7.83 -4.39 8.33
CA GLU A 53 7.74 -3.39 9.42
C GLU A 53 8.61 -2.15 9.12
N LEU A 54 9.83 -2.36 8.59
CA LEU A 54 10.72 -1.29 8.16
C LEU A 54 10.07 -0.45 7.04
N ALA A 55 9.46 -1.10 6.05
CA ALA A 55 8.76 -0.43 4.96
C ALA A 55 7.58 0.41 5.49
N ASP A 56 6.80 -0.12 6.42
CA ASP A 56 5.69 0.62 7.05
C ASP A 56 6.17 1.87 7.81
N ALA A 57 7.25 1.75 8.58
CA ALA A 57 7.84 2.88 9.31
C ALA A 57 8.37 3.97 8.36
N LEU A 58 8.99 3.57 7.25
CA LEU A 58 9.47 4.50 6.22
C LEU A 58 8.30 5.19 5.49
N ALA A 59 7.26 4.45 5.11
CA ALA A 59 6.08 5.01 4.48
C ALA A 59 5.43 6.08 5.37
N ASP A 60 5.31 5.82 6.67
CA ASP A 60 4.82 6.80 7.64
C ASP A 60 5.66 8.06 7.70
N ARG A 61 6.99 7.91 7.75
CA ARG A 61 7.91 9.05 7.80
C ARG A 61 7.81 9.90 6.52
N LEU A 62 7.68 9.26 5.36
CA LEU A 62 7.50 9.96 4.09
C LEU A 62 6.17 10.71 4.02
N LEU A 63 5.08 10.08 4.49
CA LEU A 63 3.76 10.73 4.58
C LEU A 63 3.77 11.91 5.55
N ALA A 64 4.41 11.77 6.73
CA ALA A 64 4.58 12.86 7.68
C ALA A 64 5.35 14.03 7.03
N ARG A 65 6.50 13.75 6.42
CA ARG A 65 7.30 14.78 5.71
C ARG A 65 6.54 15.41 4.55
N HIS A 66 5.70 14.66 3.85
CA HIS A 66 4.84 15.21 2.79
C HIS A 66 3.80 16.18 3.36
N ARG A 67 3.14 15.81 4.45
CA ARG A 67 2.20 16.70 5.16
C ARG A 67 2.88 17.97 5.65
N ASP A 68 4.08 17.86 6.22
CA ASP A 68 4.84 19.02 6.70
C ASP A 68 5.22 19.95 5.54
N ARG A 69 5.65 19.39 4.40
CA ARG A 69 5.90 20.18 3.19
C ARG A 69 4.65 20.89 2.68
N LEU A 70 3.50 20.22 2.66
CA LEU A 70 2.23 20.84 2.26
C LEU A 70 1.84 21.97 3.23
N ARG A 71 2.01 21.77 4.54
CA ARG A 71 1.75 22.81 5.55
C ARG A 71 2.62 24.03 5.34
N LEU A 72 3.93 23.83 5.15
CA LEU A 72 4.88 24.92 4.88
C LEU A 72 4.53 25.65 3.57
N ALA A 73 4.12 24.92 2.52
CA ALA A 73 3.74 25.51 1.24
C ALA A 73 2.40 26.28 1.28
N THR A 74 1.55 26.04 2.29
CA THR A 74 0.25 26.70 2.47
C THR A 74 0.33 27.82 3.53
N SER A 75 1.46 27.96 4.23
CA SER A 75 1.68 29.06 5.16
C SER A 75 2.05 30.32 4.36
N PRO A 76 1.32 31.45 4.52
CA PRO A 76 1.60 32.70 3.81
C PRO A 76 2.90 33.37 4.27
#